data_AF-A0A2S7T1R8-F1
#
_entry.id   AF-A0A2S7T1R8-F1
#
_cell.length_a   1.000
_cell.length_b   1.000
_cell.length_c   1.000
_cell.angle_alpha   90.00
_cell.angle_beta   90.00
_cell.angle_gamma   90.00
#
_symmetry.space_group_name_H-M   'P 1'
#
loop_
_entity.id
_entity.type
_entity.pdbx_description
1 polymer ?
#
loop_
_entity_poly.entity_id
_entity_poly.type
_entity_poly.pdbx_seq_one_letter_code
_entity_poly.pdbx_strand_id
1 'polypeptide(L)'
;MEKILKIVDKENYNKASSLLEQIAAKGEENLTESELKWIEHTASLVALYEERNGMHPIDVTSVHENETDVQKIANALGYEPHLTDLIRFKMLQKKLNQKSLAILLNMGEAKVSQILSGKREPDVEFLRSIHAKLGIDGNVLLETA
;
A
#
# COMPACT_ATOMS: atom_id res chain seq x y z
N MET A 1 18.19 15.17 2.34
CA MET A 1 16.75 15.51 2.49
C MET A 1 16.58 17.00 2.31
N GLU A 2 15.51 17.42 1.65
CA GLU A 2 15.17 18.83 1.51
C GLU A 2 14.80 19.40 2.89
N LYS A 3 15.40 20.54 3.25
CA LYS A 3 15.25 21.13 4.58
C LYS A 3 14.03 22.05 4.56
N ILE A 4 12.92 21.58 5.14
CA ILE A 4 11.72 22.40 5.33
C ILE A 4 12.03 23.41 6.43
N LEU A 5 12.13 24.70 6.07
CA LEU A 5 12.50 25.77 7.01
C LEU A 5 11.27 26.45 7.65
N LYS A 6 10.09 26.33 7.03
CA LYS A 6 8.83 26.92 7.50
C LYS A 6 7.61 26.25 6.85
N ILE A 7 6.52 26.13 7.59
CA ILE A 7 5.20 25.75 7.08
C ILE A 7 4.29 26.98 7.19
N VAL A 8 3.94 27.56 6.04
CA VAL A 8 3.18 28.82 5.97
C VAL A 8 1.85 28.67 5.24
N ASP A 9 1.64 27.53 4.59
CA ASP A 9 0.47 27.23 3.78
C ASP A 9 0.09 25.75 3.91
N LYS A 10 -1.12 25.44 3.45
CA LYS A 10 -1.71 24.09 3.52
C LYS A 10 -0.93 23.06 2.69
N GLU A 11 -0.28 23.48 1.61
CA GLU A 11 0.47 22.58 0.73
C GLU A 11 1.74 22.08 1.43
N ASN A 12 2.48 22.99 2.07
CA ASN A 12 3.66 22.67 2.87
C ASN A 12 3.31 21.86 4.12
N TYR A 13 2.16 22.13 4.72
CA TYR A 13 1.62 21.33 5.82
C TYR A 13 1.35 19.89 5.37
N ASN A 14 0.61 19.70 4.28
CA ASN A 14 0.31 18.37 3.75
C ASN A 14 1.58 17.58 3.38
N LYS A 15 2.56 18.23 2.75
CA LYS A 15 3.85 17.59 2.41
C LYS A 15 4.62 17.16 3.67
N ALA A 16 4.72 18.04 4.67
CA ALA A 16 5.40 17.76 5.92
C ALA A 16 4.73 16.61 6.69
N SER A 17 3.40 16.63 6.80
CA SER A 17 2.65 15.58 7.49
C SER A 17 2.75 14.23 6.78
N SER A 18 2.65 14.20 5.44
CA SER A 18 2.82 12.95 4.68
C SER A 18 4.22 12.35 4.84
N LEU A 19 5.26 13.18 4.82
CA LEU A 19 6.63 12.71 5.04
C LEU A 19 6.85 12.20 6.47
N LEU A 20 6.27 12.86 7.48
CA LEU A 20 6.32 12.38 8.86
C LEU A 20 5.68 10.99 9.00
N GLU A 21 4.51 10.76 8.40
CA GLU A 21 3.84 9.46 8.40
C GLU A 21 4.66 8.37 7.68
N GLN A 22 5.21 8.67 6.50
CA GLN A 22 6.05 7.73 5.76
C GLN A 22 7.28 7.30 6.57
N ILE A 23 7.89 8.23 7.31
CA ILE A 23 9.04 7.93 8.14
C ILE A 23 8.63 7.17 9.41
N ALA A 24 7.52 7.54 10.04
CA ALA A 24 6.97 6.80 11.19
C ALA A 24 6.63 5.35 10.83
N ALA A 25 6.16 5.10 9.60
CA ALA A 25 5.86 3.77 9.09
C ALA A 25 7.09 2.86 8.92
N LYS A 26 8.31 3.41 8.79
CA LYS A 26 9.54 2.61 8.65
C LYS A 26 9.94 1.87 9.94
N GLY A 27 9.35 2.23 11.08
CA GLY A 27 9.68 1.69 12.41
C GLY A 27 10.98 2.29 12.97
N GLU A 28 11.03 2.47 14.29
CA GLU A 28 12.13 3.17 14.97
C GLU A 28 13.52 2.53 14.75
N GLU A 29 13.57 1.21 14.54
CA GLU A 29 14.82 0.44 14.36
C GLU A 29 15.53 0.72 13.01
N ASN A 30 14.84 1.37 12.06
CA ASN A 30 15.36 1.66 10.72
C ASN A 30 15.64 3.15 10.48
N LEU A 31 15.57 3.99 11.53
CA LEU A 31 15.76 5.43 11.44
C LEU A 31 17.20 5.84 11.72
N THR A 32 17.77 6.63 10.82
CA THR A 32 19.07 7.26 11.05
C THR A 32 18.94 8.44 12.03
N GLU A 33 20.03 8.80 12.70
CA GLU A 33 20.07 9.97 13.61
C GLU A 33 19.68 11.29 12.89
N SER A 34 19.96 11.36 11.58
CA SER A 34 19.58 12.50 10.74
C SER A 34 18.08 12.54 10.44
N GLU A 35 17.45 11.37 10.25
CA GLU A 35 15.99 11.25 10.11
C GLU A 35 15.30 11.60 11.42
N LEU A 36 15.83 11.16 12.57
CA LEU A 36 15.27 11.49 13.88
C LEU A 36 15.23 13.00 14.14
N LYS A 37 16.36 13.69 13.88
CA LYS A 37 16.45 15.16 14.00
C LYS A 37 15.52 15.88 13.03
N TRP A 38 15.33 15.31 11.84
CA TRP A 38 14.42 15.87 10.85
C TRP A 38 12.94 15.71 11.28
N ILE A 39 12.57 14.55 11.83
CA ILE A 39 11.23 14.28 12.39
C ILE A 39 10.91 15.27 13.49
N GLU A 40 11.81 15.42 14.48
CA GLU A 40 11.63 16.34 15.61
C GLU A 40 11.42 17.78 15.14
N HIS A 41 12.26 18.23 14.19
CA HIS A 41 12.17 19.57 13.62
C HIS A 41 10.86 19.78 12.87
N THR A 42 10.48 18.81 12.03
CA THR A 42 9.29 18.91 11.17
C THR A 42 8.00 18.82 11.99
N ALA A 43 7.93 17.93 12.98
CA ALA A 43 6.80 17.84 13.91
C ALA A 43 6.58 19.16 14.67
N SER A 44 7.66 19.82 15.07
CA SER A 44 7.59 21.15 15.70
C SER A 44 7.00 22.20 14.76
N LEU A 45 7.39 22.19 13.48
CA LEU A 45 6.84 23.12 12.48
C LEU A 45 5.36 22.87 12.19
N VAL A 46 4.94 21.60 12.16
CA VAL A 46 3.53 21.19 11.98
C VAL A 46 2.69 21.68 13.17
N ALA A 47 3.14 21.43 14.40
CA ALA A 47 2.45 21.87 15.62
C ALA A 47 2.29 23.40 15.68
N LEU A 48 3.33 24.16 15.32
CA LEU A 48 3.27 25.63 15.25
C LEU A 48 2.27 26.14 14.20
N TYR A 49 2.11 25.40 13.10
CA TYR A 49 1.12 25.73 12.08
C TYR A 49 -0.31 25.42 12.56
N GLU A 50 -0.51 24.28 13.23
CA GLU A 50 -1.80 23.86 13.82
C GLU A 50 -2.26 24.80 14.93
N GLU A 51 -1.36 25.27 15.80
CA GLU A 51 -1.68 26.24 16.86
C GLU A 51 -2.29 27.53 16.30
N ARG A 52 -1.83 27.95 15.11
CA ARG A 52 -2.25 29.20 14.47
C ARG A 52 -3.49 29.05 13.59
N ASN A 53 -3.69 27.89 12.97
CA ASN A 53 -4.72 27.68 11.95
C ASN A 53 -5.81 26.68 12.35
N GLY A 54 -5.66 26.03 13.51
CA GLY A 54 -6.48 24.92 13.95
C GLY A 54 -5.99 23.58 13.39
N MET A 55 -6.43 22.50 14.04
CA MET A 55 -6.11 21.14 13.64
C MET A 55 -6.72 20.87 12.27
N HIS A 56 -5.89 20.55 11.28
CA HIS A 56 -6.36 20.19 9.94
C HIS A 56 -6.37 18.67 9.79
N PRO A 57 -7.50 18.06 9.41
CA PRO A 57 -7.52 16.65 9.04
C PRO A 57 -6.46 16.40 7.99
N ILE A 58 -5.56 15.45 8.27
CA ILE A 58 -4.57 15.00 7.29
C ILE A 58 -5.37 14.42 6.13
N ASP A 59 -5.16 14.95 4.93
CA ASP A 59 -5.76 14.42 3.73
C ASP A 59 -5.03 13.13 3.33
N VAL A 60 -5.39 12.04 4.00
CA VAL A 60 -4.84 10.70 3.76
C VAL A 60 -5.04 10.24 2.32
N THR A 61 -5.97 10.84 1.56
CA THR A 61 -6.16 10.47 0.14
C THR A 61 -4.91 10.72 -0.71
N SER A 62 -4.07 11.69 -0.33
CA SER A 62 -2.80 12.00 -1.01
C SER A 62 -1.63 11.10 -0.58
N VAL A 63 -1.75 10.37 0.53
CA VAL A 63 -0.70 9.45 1.04
C VAL A 63 -0.76 8.10 0.32
N HIS A 64 -1.94 7.70 -0.16
CA HIS A 64 -2.19 6.40 -0.78
C HIS A 64 -1.95 6.32 -2.30
N GLU A 65 -1.51 7.40 -2.95
CA GLU A 65 -1.27 7.42 -4.40
C GLU A 65 -0.05 6.57 -4.81
N ASN A 66 0.91 6.36 -3.92
CA ASN A 66 2.13 5.60 -4.19
C ASN A 66 2.23 4.27 -3.43
N GLU A 67 1.21 3.90 -2.64
CA GLU A 67 1.20 2.63 -1.94
C GLU A 67 0.90 1.46 -2.90
N THR A 68 1.77 0.45 -2.86
CA THR A 68 1.56 -0.81 -3.58
C THR A 68 0.33 -1.54 -3.02
N ASP A 69 -0.23 -2.47 -3.79
CA ASP A 69 -1.35 -3.29 -3.30
C ASP A 69 -0.94 -4.11 -2.07
N VAL A 70 0.34 -4.54 -1.99
CA VAL A 70 0.90 -5.22 -0.82
C VAL A 70 0.78 -4.33 0.41
N GLN A 71 1.25 -3.09 0.32
CA GLN A 71 1.21 -2.14 1.44
C GLN A 71 -0.23 -1.81 1.86
N LYS A 72 -1.14 -1.62 0.90
CA LYS A 72 -2.56 -1.36 1.16
C LYS A 72 -3.22 -2.48 1.95
N ILE A 73 -2.92 -3.74 1.59
CA ILE A 73 -3.49 -4.90 2.28
C ILE A 73 -2.83 -5.09 3.65
N ALA A 74 -1.49 -4.97 3.73
CA ALA A 74 -0.75 -5.11 4.97
C ALA A 74 -1.21 -4.11 6.04
N ASN A 75 -1.34 -2.83 5.66
CA ASN A 75 -1.83 -1.77 6.54
C ASN A 75 -3.27 -2.01 7.00
N ALA A 76 -4.13 -2.53 6.11
CA ALA A 76 -5.54 -2.75 6.42
C ALA A 76 -5.80 -3.98 7.30
N LEU A 77 -5.01 -5.05 7.13
CA LEU A 77 -5.25 -6.34 7.78
C LEU A 77 -4.26 -6.66 8.91
N GLY A 78 -3.15 -5.92 9.01
CA GLY A 78 -2.14 -6.10 10.06
C GLY A 78 -1.26 -7.33 9.87
N TYR A 79 -1.15 -7.86 8.65
CA TYR A 79 -0.29 -9.00 8.32
C TYR A 79 0.21 -8.90 6.86
N GLU A 80 1.34 -9.58 6.56
CA GLU A 80 1.89 -9.64 5.21
C GLU A 80 1.00 -10.44 4.24
N PRO A 81 0.48 -9.84 3.16
CA PRO A 81 -0.52 -10.48 2.32
C PRO A 81 0.06 -11.64 1.50
N HIS A 82 -0.68 -12.74 1.44
CA HIS A 82 -0.37 -13.85 0.54
C HIS A 82 -0.95 -13.62 -0.86
N LEU A 83 -0.53 -14.42 -1.83
CA LEU A 83 -1.01 -14.37 -3.22
C LEU A 83 -2.55 -14.29 -3.31
N THR A 84 -3.25 -15.10 -2.52
CA THR A 84 -4.72 -15.13 -2.56
C THR A 84 -5.36 -13.81 -2.12
N ASP A 85 -4.72 -13.06 -1.21
CA ASP A 85 -5.22 -11.77 -0.73
C ASP A 85 -5.05 -10.70 -1.80
N LEU A 86 -3.91 -10.68 -2.49
CA LEU A 86 -3.67 -9.81 -3.64
C LEU A 86 -4.67 -10.06 -4.76
N ILE A 87 -4.96 -11.34 -5.06
CA ILE A 87 -5.95 -11.70 -6.08
C ILE A 87 -7.34 -11.25 -5.65
N ARG A 88 -7.76 -11.50 -4.40
CA ARG A 88 -9.06 -11.05 -3.88
C ARG A 88 -9.19 -9.53 -3.90
N PHE A 89 -8.14 -8.81 -3.57
CA PHE A 89 -8.10 -7.36 -3.62
C PHE A 89 -8.30 -6.85 -5.05
N LYS A 90 -7.58 -7.40 -6.03
CA LYS A 90 -7.78 -7.07 -7.45
C LYS A 90 -9.18 -7.45 -7.96
N MET A 91 -9.72 -8.59 -7.51
CA MET A 91 -11.09 -8.98 -7.84
C MET A 91 -12.09 -7.94 -7.33
N LEU A 92 -11.94 -7.47 -6.10
CA LEU A 92 -12.81 -6.44 -5.52
C LEU A 92 -12.73 -5.14 -6.32
N GLN A 93 -11.52 -4.65 -6.60
CA GLN A 93 -11.31 -3.43 -7.41
C GLN A 93 -11.97 -3.52 -8.79
N LYS A 94 -11.90 -4.69 -9.42
CA LYS A 94 -12.47 -4.95 -10.77
C LYS A 94 -13.91 -5.48 -10.74
N LYS A 95 -14.54 -5.59 -9.56
CA LYS A 95 -15.89 -6.14 -9.37
C LYS A 95 -16.07 -7.56 -9.94
N LEU A 96 -15.05 -8.40 -9.78
CA LEU A 96 -15.02 -9.79 -10.25
C LEU A 96 -15.45 -10.76 -9.14
N ASN A 97 -16.24 -11.76 -9.49
CA ASN A 97 -16.43 -12.99 -8.71
C ASN A 97 -15.56 -14.14 -9.26
N GLN A 98 -15.43 -15.27 -8.53
CA GLN A 98 -14.56 -16.38 -8.94
C GLN A 98 -14.88 -16.93 -10.34
N LYS A 99 -16.16 -16.97 -10.71
CA LYS A 99 -16.60 -17.40 -12.04
C LYS A 99 -16.13 -16.44 -13.14
N SER A 100 -16.33 -15.14 -12.94
CA SER A 100 -15.84 -14.13 -13.88
C SER A 100 -14.31 -14.07 -13.95
N LEU A 101 -13.61 -14.35 -12.84
CA LEU A 101 -12.16 -14.48 -12.82
C LEU A 101 -11.73 -15.68 -13.67
N ALA A 102 -12.38 -16.84 -13.51
CA ALA A 102 -12.08 -18.03 -14.30
C ALA A 102 -12.24 -17.77 -15.80
N ILE A 103 -13.30 -17.07 -16.20
CA ILE A 103 -13.52 -16.62 -17.59
C ILE A 103 -12.39 -15.68 -18.03
N LEU A 104 -12.03 -14.68 -17.21
CA LEU A 104 -10.96 -13.71 -17.51
C LEU A 104 -9.59 -14.37 -17.71
N LEU A 105 -9.29 -15.38 -16.89
CA LEU A 105 -8.04 -16.16 -16.95
C LEU A 105 -8.07 -17.26 -18.02
N ASN A 106 -9.22 -17.49 -18.66
CA ASN A 106 -9.47 -18.61 -19.58
C ASN A 106 -9.15 -19.97 -18.92
N MET A 107 -9.62 -20.17 -17.69
CA MET A 107 -9.39 -21.38 -16.88
C MET A 107 -10.69 -21.94 -16.33
N GLY A 108 -10.68 -23.23 -15.97
CA GLY A 108 -11.84 -23.86 -15.32
C GLY A 108 -12.11 -23.29 -13.92
N GLU A 109 -13.38 -23.06 -13.59
CA GLU A 109 -13.81 -22.54 -12.28
C GLU A 109 -13.29 -23.39 -11.11
N ALA A 110 -13.25 -24.72 -11.28
CA ALA A 110 -12.71 -25.63 -10.28
C ALA A 110 -11.21 -25.40 -10.00
N LYS A 111 -10.39 -25.17 -11.04
CA LYS A 111 -8.95 -24.89 -10.89
C LYS A 111 -8.76 -23.60 -10.09
N VAL A 112 -9.47 -22.52 -10.47
CA VAL A 112 -9.40 -21.23 -9.79
C VAL A 112 -9.84 -21.34 -8.33
N SER A 113 -10.96 -22.03 -8.07
CA SER A 113 -11.49 -22.20 -6.71
C SER A 113 -10.55 -23.00 -5.81
N GLN A 114 -9.96 -24.08 -6.32
CA GLN A 114 -8.99 -24.88 -5.57
C GLN A 114 -7.73 -24.08 -5.22
N ILE A 115 -7.23 -23.25 -6.15
CA ILE A 115 -6.07 -22.38 -5.90
C ILE A 115 -6.41 -21.31 -4.85
N LEU A 116 -7.54 -20.61 -5.01
CA LEU A 116 -7.97 -19.57 -4.07
C LEU A 116 -8.33 -20.08 -2.67
N SER A 117 -8.56 -21.39 -2.52
CA SER A 117 -8.82 -22.03 -1.23
C SER A 117 -7.60 -22.74 -0.64
N GLY A 118 -6.44 -22.69 -1.31
CA GLY A 118 -5.21 -23.37 -0.88
C GLY A 118 -5.25 -24.89 -1.04
N LYS A 119 -6.27 -25.44 -1.72
CA LYS A 119 -6.37 -26.89 -1.99
C LYS A 119 -5.48 -27.35 -3.14
N ARG A 120 -4.96 -26.40 -3.93
CA ARG A 120 -4.08 -26.64 -5.06
C ARG A 120 -3.08 -25.49 -5.17
N GLU A 121 -1.81 -25.84 -5.36
CA GLU A 121 -0.76 -24.85 -5.63
C GLU A 121 -0.99 -24.15 -6.99
N PRO A 122 -0.73 -22.84 -7.08
CA PRO A 122 -0.77 -22.11 -8.34
C PRO A 122 0.36 -22.57 -9.27
N ASP A 123 0.03 -22.85 -10.53
CA ASP A 123 1.01 -23.18 -11.56
C ASP A 123 1.48 -21.91 -12.31
N VAL A 124 2.59 -22.06 -13.06
CA VAL A 124 3.19 -20.96 -13.84
C VAL A 124 2.19 -20.34 -14.84
N GLU A 125 1.29 -21.16 -15.39
CA GLU A 125 0.23 -20.68 -16.28
C GLU A 125 -0.74 -19.76 -15.53
N PHE A 126 -1.17 -20.16 -14.33
CA PHE A 126 -2.03 -19.34 -13.47
C PHE A 126 -1.35 -18.02 -13.10
N LEU A 127 -0.12 -18.06 -12.61
CA LEU A 127 0.62 -16.85 -12.21
C LEU A 127 0.82 -15.88 -13.38
N ARG A 128 1.17 -16.40 -14.57
CA ARG A 128 1.31 -15.58 -15.78
C ARG A 128 0.01 -14.91 -16.18
N SER A 129 -1.11 -15.62 -16.11
CA SER A 129 -2.43 -15.07 -16.42
C SER A 129 -2.87 -14.03 -15.39
N ILE A 130 -2.57 -14.23 -14.10
CA ILE A 130 -2.81 -13.25 -13.04
C ILE A 130 -2.03 -11.96 -13.30
N HIS A 131 -0.73 -12.06 -13.59
CA HIS A 131 0.08 -10.89 -13.97
C HIS A 131 -0.53 -10.15 -15.15
N ALA A 132 -0.81 -10.86 -16.25
CA ALA A 132 -1.29 -10.25 -17.49
C ALA A 132 -2.72 -9.68 -17.41
N LYS A 133 -3.61 -10.28 -16.61
CA LYS A 133 -5.05 -9.90 -16.57
C LYS A 133 -5.42 -9.05 -15.37
N LEU A 134 -4.79 -9.27 -14.22
CA LEU A 134 -5.04 -8.50 -13.00
C LEU A 134 -4.01 -7.39 -12.77
N GLY A 135 -2.86 -7.44 -13.45
CA GLY A 135 -1.81 -6.41 -13.34
C GLY A 135 -1.05 -6.47 -12.02
N ILE A 136 -0.94 -7.65 -11.41
CA ILE A 136 -0.11 -7.87 -10.22
C ILE A 136 1.34 -8.08 -10.68
N ASP A 137 2.30 -7.37 -10.09
CA ASP A 137 3.71 -7.48 -10.48
C ASP A 137 4.25 -8.90 -10.35
N GLY A 138 5.07 -9.31 -11.32
CA GLY A 138 5.58 -10.68 -11.38
C GLY A 138 6.51 -11.03 -10.22
N ASN A 139 7.30 -10.08 -9.71
CA ASN A 139 8.18 -10.33 -8.57
C ASN A 139 7.36 -10.50 -7.29
N VAL A 140 6.33 -9.68 -7.11
CA VAL A 140 5.37 -9.82 -6.00
C VAL A 140 4.71 -11.20 -6.02
N LEU A 141 4.34 -11.72 -7.20
CA LEU A 141 3.78 -13.07 -7.32
C LEU A 141 4.77 -14.15 -6.88
N LEU A 142 6.07 -13.96 -7.08
CA LEU A 142 7.09 -14.94 -6.68
C LEU A 142 7.38 -14.90 -5.17
N GLU A 143 7.25 -13.73 -4.55
CA GLU A 143 7.47 -13.54 -3.11
C GLU A 143 6.28 -14.00 -2.26
N THR A 144 5.08 -14.00 -2.85
CA THR A 144 3.81 -14.24 -2.13
C THR A 144 3.11 -15.55 -2.48
N ALA A 145 3.64 -16.31 -3.45
CA ALA A 145 3.09 -17.61 -3.90
C ALA A 145 3.33 -18.74 -2.91
#